data_AF-U4U768-F1
#
_entry.id   AF-U4U768-F1
#
_cell.length_a   1.000
_cell.length_b   1.000
_cell.length_c   1.000
_cell.angle_alpha   90.00
_cell.angle_beta   90.00
_cell.angle_gamma   90.00
#
_symmetry.space_group_name_H-M   'P 1'
#
loop_
_entity.id
_entity.type
_entity.pdbx_description
1 polymer ?
#
loop_
_entity_poly.entity_id
_entity_poly.type
_entity_poly.pdbx_seq_one_letter_code
_entity_poly.pdbx_strand_id
1 'polypeptide(L)'
;MAWGLMQKRHMIETQMTVKARQVDELEKQTKHLETAAPDKDINEIKVKKSKVEERFQLIKQPFIGRQRLLEKKKEALQFRRDVEDGLLWIAEKMPLATSTEYGNNLFQVNTLQQNNQSQQTEVENHEPRVNTVCNNGQNRLINELHKAWQELKEAIYNRRANLLRNERAQQYRFDANETESWMSEQELYMMVEDRGKDETSARNFIKEARKSGSGRHPLAEQVAVKQSQLDKLYTGLKDLAQERRAKLDEALQLFLLNRDLGDLEQWIADREVVASSHELGQDYNHVTLLWERFKEFAHDTETIGSVRVAGVNVIADSLIAAGHSGPATIAEWKDKLNEAWQDLLELIETRTQMLAASQKQVAMSDELGRDAGSVSTLQRKHQNFIYAGDRANEISNREQEVVSAWASLQMVCEQRRGKLADTDDLFKFFNLVRTLMQWMDNVVRQENTSEKPPDVGGVELLMSN
;
A
#
# COMPACT_ATOMS: atom_id res chain seq x y z
N MET A 1 -40.98 -4.22 40.59
CA MET A 1 -42.15 -3.36 40.30
C MET A 1 -42.52 -3.38 38.81
N ALA A 2 -41.64 -2.97 37.88
CA ALA A 2 -41.97 -2.80 36.45
C ALA A 2 -42.79 -3.94 35.79
N TRP A 3 -42.43 -5.22 35.98
CA TRP A 3 -43.13 -6.37 35.38
C TRP A 3 -44.65 -6.38 35.64
N GLY A 4 -45.08 -6.03 36.87
CA GLY A 4 -46.50 -5.94 37.25
C GLY A 4 -47.23 -4.70 36.71
N LEU A 5 -46.52 -3.78 36.04
CA LEU A 5 -47.09 -2.68 35.24
C LEU A 5 -47.22 -3.10 33.77
N MET A 6 -46.21 -3.81 33.21
CA MET A 6 -46.27 -4.39 31.85
C MET A 6 -47.50 -5.28 31.70
N GLN A 7 -47.65 -6.28 32.58
CA GLN A 7 -48.71 -7.28 32.48
C GLN A 7 -50.12 -6.66 32.57
N LYS A 8 -50.26 -5.52 33.27
CA LYS A 8 -51.49 -4.72 33.30
C LYS A 8 -51.73 -3.97 31.99
N ARG A 9 -50.70 -3.34 31.41
CA ARG A 9 -50.84 -2.63 30.13
C ARG A 9 -51.14 -3.59 28.98
N HIS A 10 -50.43 -4.71 28.84
CA HIS A 10 -50.72 -5.73 27.83
C HIS A 10 -52.18 -6.21 27.89
N MET A 11 -52.66 -6.46 29.11
CA MET A 11 -54.04 -6.86 29.37
C MET A 11 -55.02 -5.77 28.93
N ILE A 12 -54.74 -4.49 29.20
CA ILE A 12 -55.60 -3.36 28.82
C ILE A 12 -55.58 -3.14 27.29
N GLU A 13 -54.45 -3.24 26.60
CA GLU A 13 -54.37 -3.04 25.14
C GLU A 13 -54.97 -4.22 24.35
N THR A 14 -54.76 -5.44 24.82
CA THR A 14 -55.46 -6.63 24.31
C THR A 14 -56.97 -6.50 24.50
N GLN A 15 -57.41 -6.08 25.70
CA GLN A 15 -58.83 -5.84 25.97
C GLN A 15 -59.39 -4.68 25.14
N MET A 16 -58.66 -3.58 24.95
CA MET A 16 -59.04 -2.45 24.09
C MET A 16 -59.29 -2.90 22.65
N THR A 17 -58.42 -3.78 22.12
CA THR A 17 -58.55 -4.36 20.78
C THR A 17 -59.78 -5.27 20.67
N VAL A 18 -60.04 -6.10 21.69
CA VAL A 18 -61.27 -6.93 21.76
C VAL A 18 -62.51 -6.05 21.93
N LYS A 19 -62.44 -4.96 22.69
CA LYS A 19 -63.57 -4.05 22.92
C LYS A 19 -63.89 -3.21 21.70
N ALA A 20 -62.90 -2.77 20.92
CA ALA A 20 -63.13 -2.15 19.62
C ALA A 20 -64.00 -3.05 18.74
N ARG A 21 -63.59 -4.32 18.55
CA ARG A 21 -64.36 -5.31 17.77
C ARG A 21 -65.76 -5.56 18.34
N GLN A 22 -65.94 -5.50 19.66
CA GLN A 22 -67.26 -5.64 20.30
C GLN A 22 -68.15 -4.41 20.09
N VAL A 23 -67.58 -3.21 19.95
CA VAL A 23 -68.31 -1.99 19.58
C VAL A 23 -68.63 -1.99 18.07
N ASP A 24 -67.71 -2.41 17.22
CA ASP A 24 -67.95 -2.66 15.78
C ASP A 24 -69.04 -3.72 15.55
N GLU A 25 -69.21 -4.67 16.48
CA GLU A 25 -70.28 -5.67 16.43
C GLU A 25 -71.64 -5.11 16.90
N LEU A 26 -71.66 -4.22 17.90
CA LEU A 26 -72.89 -3.48 18.26
C LEU A 26 -73.41 -2.63 17.09
N GLU A 27 -72.52 -2.09 16.24
CA GLU A 27 -72.90 -1.38 15.01
C GLU A 27 -73.66 -2.30 14.03
N LYS A 28 -73.18 -3.54 13.82
CA LYS A 28 -73.85 -4.54 12.95
C LYS A 28 -75.15 -5.04 13.56
N GLN A 29 -75.14 -5.39 14.84
CA GLN A 29 -76.32 -5.84 15.58
C GLN A 29 -77.41 -4.77 15.57
N THR A 30 -77.05 -3.49 15.72
CA THR A 30 -78.01 -2.38 15.60
C THR A 30 -78.64 -2.34 14.20
N LYS A 31 -77.85 -2.42 13.13
CA LYS A 31 -78.38 -2.42 11.75
C LYS A 31 -79.30 -3.61 11.46
N HIS A 32 -79.03 -4.78 12.03
CA HIS A 32 -79.90 -5.95 11.92
C HIS A 32 -81.21 -5.75 12.70
N LEU A 33 -81.10 -5.38 13.99
CA LEU A 33 -82.26 -5.15 14.86
C LEU A 33 -83.14 -3.98 14.40
N GLU A 34 -82.59 -2.98 13.71
CA GLU A 34 -83.37 -1.92 13.02
C GLU A 34 -84.34 -2.46 11.94
N THR A 35 -84.17 -3.70 11.49
CA THR A 35 -85.06 -4.37 10.51
C THR A 35 -85.90 -5.51 11.09
N ALA A 36 -85.58 -5.97 12.32
CA ALA A 36 -86.15 -7.18 12.92
C ALA A 36 -86.86 -6.96 14.27
N ALA A 37 -86.48 -5.91 15.02
CA ALA A 37 -87.06 -5.60 16.33
C ALA A 37 -88.36 -4.78 16.22
N PRO A 38 -89.24 -4.79 17.24
CA PRO A 38 -90.43 -3.94 17.28
C PRO A 38 -90.07 -2.44 17.33
N ASP A 39 -90.85 -1.60 16.63
CA ASP A 39 -90.63 -0.14 16.50
C ASP A 39 -90.35 0.58 17.83
N LYS A 40 -91.01 0.12 18.90
CA LYS A 40 -90.89 0.64 20.26
C LYS A 40 -89.45 0.62 20.79
N ASP A 41 -88.69 -0.43 20.46
CA ASP A 41 -87.40 -0.73 21.07
C ASP A 41 -86.22 -0.16 20.27
N ILE A 42 -86.44 0.14 18.97
CA ILE A 42 -85.43 0.70 18.05
C ILE A 42 -84.77 1.98 18.59
N ASN A 43 -85.55 2.86 19.22
CA ASN A 43 -85.03 4.10 19.82
C ASN A 43 -84.15 3.83 21.05
N GLU A 44 -84.46 2.83 21.87
CA GLU A 44 -83.66 2.48 23.04
C GLU A 44 -82.34 1.81 22.63
N ILE A 45 -82.36 0.97 21.59
CA ILE A 45 -81.17 0.37 20.96
C ILE A 45 -80.21 1.48 20.49
N LYS A 46 -80.71 2.45 19.71
CA LYS A 46 -79.94 3.60 19.20
C LYS A 46 -79.32 4.44 20.31
N VAL A 47 -80.08 4.78 21.35
CA VAL A 47 -79.58 5.56 22.51
C VAL A 47 -78.51 4.79 23.30
N LYS A 48 -78.69 3.47 23.53
CA LYS A 48 -77.69 2.66 24.23
C LYS A 48 -76.41 2.50 23.42
N LYS A 49 -76.50 2.25 22.11
CA LYS A 49 -75.36 2.23 21.18
C LYS A 49 -74.56 3.54 21.28
N SER A 50 -75.22 4.69 21.12
CA SER A 50 -74.56 6.00 21.12
C SER A 50 -73.78 6.26 22.40
N LYS A 51 -74.32 5.88 23.57
CA LYS A 51 -73.66 6.03 24.87
C LYS A 51 -72.44 5.11 25.05
N VAL A 52 -72.45 3.93 24.43
CA VAL A 52 -71.28 3.02 24.42
C VAL A 52 -70.18 3.60 23.51
N GLU A 53 -70.53 4.09 22.32
CA GLU A 53 -69.58 4.69 21.38
C GLU A 53 -68.89 5.93 21.96
N GLU A 54 -69.68 6.91 22.43
CA GLU A 54 -69.18 8.14 23.06
C GLU A 54 -68.20 7.82 24.20
N ARG A 55 -68.58 6.90 25.10
CA ARG A 55 -67.75 6.52 26.25
C ARG A 55 -66.52 5.71 25.85
N PHE A 56 -66.59 4.92 24.79
CA PHE A 56 -65.42 4.21 24.25
C PHE A 56 -64.41 5.20 23.66
N GLN A 57 -64.85 6.18 22.88
CA GLN A 57 -63.98 7.20 22.30
C GLN A 57 -63.31 8.08 23.37
N LEU A 58 -64.05 8.48 24.42
CA LEU A 58 -63.52 9.24 25.55
C LEU A 58 -62.37 8.53 26.28
N ILE A 59 -62.34 7.20 26.29
CA ILE A 59 -61.24 6.41 26.87
C ILE A 59 -60.13 6.18 25.83
N LYS A 60 -60.49 5.84 24.59
CA LYS A 60 -59.58 5.52 23.49
C LYS A 60 -58.61 6.66 23.14
N GLN A 61 -59.08 7.91 23.16
CA GLN A 61 -58.25 9.08 22.81
C GLN A 61 -57.07 9.29 23.78
N PRO A 62 -57.26 9.32 25.12
CA PRO A 62 -56.16 9.29 26.10
C PRO A 62 -55.12 8.18 25.88
N PHE A 63 -55.55 6.94 25.62
CA PHE A 63 -54.62 5.82 25.38
C PHE A 63 -53.74 6.05 24.14
N ILE A 64 -54.33 6.47 23.02
CA ILE A 64 -53.58 6.79 21.78
C ILE A 64 -52.62 7.98 22.01
N GLY A 65 -53.05 9.00 22.76
CA GLY A 65 -52.20 10.12 23.16
C GLY A 65 -51.00 9.69 24.00
N ARG A 66 -51.23 8.83 24.99
CA ARG A 66 -50.19 8.26 25.86
C ARG A 66 -49.21 7.37 25.08
N GLN A 67 -49.70 6.55 24.16
CA GLN A 67 -48.88 5.71 23.29
C GLN A 67 -47.91 6.56 22.44
N ARG A 68 -48.41 7.59 21.76
CA ARG A 68 -47.59 8.53 20.97
C ARG A 68 -46.53 9.26 21.80
N LEU A 69 -46.86 9.64 23.04
CA LEU A 69 -45.90 10.29 23.95
C LEU A 69 -44.80 9.33 24.44
N LEU A 70 -45.12 8.04 24.60
CA LEU A 70 -44.14 7.02 24.97
C LEU A 70 -43.24 6.67 23.78
N GLU A 71 -43.77 6.54 22.57
CA GLU A 71 -42.96 6.28 21.37
C GLU A 71 -41.96 7.41 21.12
N LYS A 72 -42.42 8.68 21.14
CA LYS A 72 -41.54 9.84 21.04
C LYS A 72 -40.50 9.91 22.17
N LYS A 73 -40.81 9.37 23.36
CA LYS A 73 -39.82 9.25 24.45
C LYS A 73 -38.81 8.12 24.18
N LYS A 74 -39.23 6.99 23.60
CA LYS A 74 -38.31 5.92 23.15
C LYS A 74 -37.33 6.47 22.11
N GLU A 75 -37.84 7.12 21.06
CA GLU A 75 -37.04 7.74 19.99
C GLU A 75 -35.94 8.65 20.55
N ALA A 76 -36.30 9.60 21.42
CA ALA A 76 -35.36 10.56 22.01
C ALA A 76 -34.33 9.91 22.96
N LEU A 77 -34.71 8.86 23.68
CA LEU A 77 -33.78 8.12 24.55
C LEU A 77 -32.84 7.21 23.75
N GLN A 78 -33.34 6.60 22.66
CA GLN A 78 -32.56 5.76 21.76
C GLN A 78 -31.56 6.60 20.97
N PHE A 79 -31.96 7.73 20.38
CA PHE A 79 -31.06 8.66 19.69
C PHE A 79 -29.87 9.07 20.57
N ARG A 80 -30.13 9.44 21.83
CA ARG A 80 -29.06 9.82 22.75
C ARG A 80 -28.12 8.63 23.05
N ARG A 81 -28.65 7.42 23.18
CA ARG A 81 -27.83 6.20 23.33
C ARG A 81 -26.97 5.96 22.08
N ASP A 82 -27.52 6.09 20.87
CA ASP A 82 -26.75 5.92 19.63
C ASP A 82 -25.61 6.96 19.49
N VAL A 83 -25.80 8.18 20.01
CA VAL A 83 -24.72 9.18 20.12
C VAL A 83 -23.69 8.78 21.19
N GLU A 84 -24.12 8.33 22.36
CA GLU A 84 -23.25 7.88 23.46
C GLU A 84 -22.39 6.67 23.04
N ASP A 85 -23.01 5.65 22.42
CA ASP A 85 -22.34 4.47 21.84
C ASP A 85 -21.33 4.88 20.75
N GLY A 86 -21.68 5.85 19.89
CA GLY A 86 -20.81 6.37 18.83
C GLY A 86 -19.60 7.14 19.35
N LEU A 87 -19.78 8.00 20.35
CA LEU A 87 -18.69 8.72 21.02
C LEU A 87 -17.75 7.76 21.76
N LEU A 88 -18.28 6.72 22.41
CA LEU A 88 -17.49 5.69 23.08
C LEU A 88 -16.62 4.89 22.09
N TRP A 89 -17.18 4.52 20.93
CA TRP A 89 -16.45 3.84 19.87
C TRP A 89 -15.30 4.71 19.32
N ILE A 90 -15.54 6.00 19.08
CA ILE A 90 -14.49 6.94 18.67
C ILE A 90 -13.38 7.00 19.72
N ALA A 91 -13.75 7.09 21.01
CA ALA A 91 -12.78 7.12 22.11
C ALA A 91 -11.92 5.83 22.23
N GLU A 92 -12.46 4.67 21.84
CA GLU A 92 -11.69 3.41 21.73
C GLU A 92 -10.64 3.47 20.61
N LYS A 93 -11.00 4.02 19.44
CA LYS A 93 -10.11 4.05 18.26
C LYS A 93 -9.07 5.18 18.30
N MET A 94 -9.39 6.30 18.95
CA MET A 94 -8.53 7.49 19.00
C MET A 94 -7.09 7.24 19.50
N PRO A 95 -6.81 6.45 20.55
CA PRO A 95 -5.44 6.14 20.97
C PRO A 95 -4.61 5.42 19.89
N LEU A 96 -5.25 4.56 19.08
CA LEU A 96 -4.58 3.83 18.01
C LEU A 96 -4.29 4.74 16.82
N ALA A 97 -5.21 5.65 16.51
CA ALA A 97 -5.07 6.68 15.48
C ALA A 97 -4.02 7.74 15.84
N THR A 98 -3.90 8.11 17.12
CA THR A 98 -2.97 9.15 17.61
C THR A 98 -1.60 8.64 18.04
N SER A 99 -1.39 7.31 18.07
CA SER A 99 -0.10 6.72 18.43
C SER A 99 1.08 7.28 17.62
N THR A 100 2.20 7.50 18.32
CA THR A 100 3.49 7.92 17.75
C THR A 100 4.43 6.75 17.44
N GLU A 101 3.99 5.50 17.66
CA GLU A 101 4.78 4.32 17.31
C GLU A 101 4.68 4.04 15.81
N TYR A 102 5.82 4.15 15.12
CA TYR A 102 5.93 3.99 13.67
C TYR A 102 6.80 2.81 13.22
N GLY A 103 7.42 2.08 14.15
CA GLY A 103 8.33 0.96 13.88
C GLY A 103 9.81 1.37 13.80
N ASN A 104 10.72 0.39 14.00
CA ASN A 104 12.17 0.60 13.96
C ASN A 104 12.89 -0.06 12.77
N ASN A 105 12.15 -0.74 11.89
CA ASN A 105 12.64 -1.38 10.66
C ASN A 105 11.50 -1.50 9.63
N LEU A 106 11.84 -1.74 8.36
CA LEU A 106 10.89 -1.79 7.24
C LEU A 106 9.71 -2.77 7.47
N PHE A 107 9.97 -3.96 8.02
CA PHE A 107 8.91 -4.94 8.30
C PHE A 107 7.89 -4.40 9.31
N GLN A 108 8.36 -3.84 10.44
CA GLN A 108 7.47 -3.24 11.44
C GLN A 108 6.67 -2.04 10.88
N VAL A 109 7.31 -1.18 10.09
CA VAL A 109 6.59 -0.04 9.45
C VAL A 109 5.47 -0.58 8.56
N ASN A 110 5.74 -1.60 7.75
CA ASN A 110 4.76 -2.18 6.84
C ASN A 110 3.60 -2.87 7.59
N THR A 111 3.86 -3.58 8.68
CA THR A 111 2.79 -4.09 9.56
C THR A 111 1.95 -2.96 10.16
N LEU A 112 2.56 -1.87 10.61
CA LEU A 112 1.84 -0.73 11.17
C LEU A 112 1.04 0.04 10.12
N GLN A 113 1.50 0.09 8.86
CA GLN A 113 0.71 0.60 7.73
C GLN A 113 -0.51 -0.29 7.43
N GLN A 114 -0.36 -1.61 7.41
CA GLN A 114 -1.48 -2.54 7.24
C GLN A 114 -2.52 -2.39 8.36
N ASN A 115 -2.08 -2.27 9.62
CA ASN A 115 -2.97 -2.05 10.76
C ASN A 115 -3.71 -0.71 10.66
N ASN A 116 -3.02 0.37 10.25
CA ASN A 116 -3.63 1.69 10.04
C ASN A 116 -4.62 1.70 8.85
N GLN A 117 -4.34 0.93 7.79
CA GLN A 117 -5.27 0.74 6.67
C GLN A 117 -6.51 -0.09 7.06
N SER A 118 -6.37 -1.08 7.96
CA SER A 118 -7.51 -1.79 8.55
C SER A 118 -8.40 -0.85 9.36
N GLN A 119 -7.81 0.04 10.16
CA GLN A 119 -8.55 1.04 10.95
C GLN A 119 -9.27 2.07 10.07
N GLN A 120 -8.66 2.48 8.97
CA GLN A 120 -9.31 3.32 7.96
C GLN A 120 -10.57 2.63 7.40
N THR A 121 -10.48 1.34 7.07
CA THR A 121 -11.63 0.55 6.60
C THR A 121 -12.67 0.26 7.70
N GLU A 122 -12.27 0.11 8.96
CA GLU A 122 -13.23 0.06 10.10
C GLU A 122 -14.04 1.37 10.18
N VAL A 123 -13.40 2.53 10.06
CA VAL A 123 -14.04 3.85 10.09
C VAL A 123 -14.97 4.05 8.89
N GLU A 124 -14.53 3.72 7.68
CA GLU A 124 -15.35 3.79 6.46
C GLU A 124 -16.62 2.93 6.57
N ASN A 125 -16.54 1.74 7.19
CA ASN A 125 -17.69 0.88 7.43
C ASN A 125 -18.65 1.40 8.51
N HIS A 126 -18.17 2.22 9.46
CA HIS A 126 -19.01 2.82 10.51
C HIS A 126 -19.64 4.16 10.09
N GLU A 127 -19.07 4.84 9.08
CA GLU A 127 -19.54 6.14 8.58
C GLU A 127 -21.05 6.19 8.23
N PRO A 128 -21.68 5.17 7.60
CA PRO A 128 -23.11 5.18 7.33
C PRO A 128 -23.98 5.23 8.60
N ARG A 129 -23.58 4.57 9.70
CA ARG A 129 -24.30 4.62 10.98
C ARG A 129 -24.18 6.01 11.59
N VAL A 130 -22.98 6.58 11.63
CA VAL A 130 -22.74 7.92 12.17
C VAL A 130 -23.52 8.98 11.39
N ASN A 131 -23.51 8.91 10.06
CA ASN A 131 -24.32 9.80 9.21
C ASN A 131 -25.83 9.64 9.46
N THR A 132 -26.32 8.42 9.65
CA THR A 132 -27.74 8.17 9.98
C THR A 132 -28.13 8.79 11.31
N VAL A 133 -27.28 8.68 12.34
CA VAL A 133 -27.50 9.34 13.64
C VAL A 133 -27.46 10.87 13.50
N CYS A 134 -26.49 11.40 12.75
CA CYS A 134 -26.36 12.85 12.51
C CYS A 134 -27.59 13.47 11.81
N ASN A 135 -28.30 12.71 10.96
CA ASN A 135 -29.48 13.19 10.25
C ASN A 135 -30.77 13.26 11.11
N ASN A 136 -30.79 12.61 12.27
CA ASN A 136 -32.04 12.26 12.98
C ASN A 136 -32.29 13.04 14.30
N GLY A 137 -31.49 14.05 14.64
CA GLY A 137 -31.44 14.61 16.00
C GLY A 137 -31.35 16.14 16.14
N GLN A 138 -30.93 16.59 17.33
CA GLN A 138 -30.82 18.01 17.69
C GLN A 138 -29.36 18.49 17.70
N ASN A 139 -29.11 19.69 17.15
CA ASN A 139 -27.80 20.20 16.71
C ASN A 139 -26.62 19.95 17.67
N ARG A 140 -26.77 20.15 18.99
CA ARG A 140 -25.60 20.13 19.90
C ARG A 140 -24.92 18.75 19.95
N LEU A 141 -25.69 17.69 20.21
CA LEU A 141 -25.15 16.32 20.33
C LEU A 141 -24.61 15.81 19.00
N ILE A 142 -25.24 16.21 17.88
CA ILE A 142 -24.75 15.93 16.53
C ILE A 142 -23.40 16.62 16.29
N ASN A 143 -23.27 17.90 16.66
CA ASN A 143 -22.01 18.64 16.48
C ASN A 143 -20.87 18.03 17.31
N GLU A 144 -21.14 17.56 18.52
CA GLU A 144 -20.15 16.89 19.37
C GLU A 144 -19.70 15.55 18.77
N LEU A 145 -20.63 14.70 18.30
CA LEU A 145 -20.32 13.45 17.60
C LEU A 145 -19.59 13.67 16.27
N HIS A 146 -20.08 14.59 15.44
CA HIS A 146 -19.52 14.85 14.12
C HIS A 146 -18.11 15.45 14.21
N LYS A 147 -17.86 16.33 15.20
CA LYS A 147 -16.51 16.86 15.45
C LYS A 147 -15.53 15.74 15.84
N ALA A 148 -15.91 14.89 16.80
CA ALA A 148 -15.09 13.75 17.22
C ALA A 148 -14.82 12.77 16.06
N TRP A 149 -15.79 12.60 15.15
CA TRP A 149 -15.65 11.77 13.95
C TRP A 149 -14.62 12.33 12.95
N GLN A 150 -14.65 13.64 12.68
CA GLN A 150 -13.63 14.27 11.82
C GLN A 150 -12.25 14.24 12.49
N GLU A 151 -12.15 14.48 13.80
CA GLU A 151 -10.89 14.39 14.56
C GLU A 151 -10.25 12.99 14.47
N LEU A 152 -11.06 11.92 14.49
CA LEU A 152 -10.58 10.55 14.25
C LEU A 152 -10.08 10.34 12.81
N LYS A 153 -10.82 10.83 11.81
CA LYS A 153 -10.42 10.71 10.39
C LYS A 153 -9.14 11.48 10.09
N GLU A 154 -8.98 12.68 10.65
CA GLU A 154 -7.74 13.46 10.58
C GLU A 154 -6.58 12.76 11.32
N ALA A 155 -6.82 12.18 12.50
CA ALA A 155 -5.79 11.43 13.24
C ALA A 155 -5.27 10.22 12.44
N ILE A 156 -6.17 9.39 11.87
CA ILE A 156 -5.80 8.24 11.04
C ILE A 156 -5.01 8.68 9.81
N TYR A 157 -5.44 9.75 9.12
CA TYR A 157 -4.74 10.31 7.96
C TYR A 157 -3.33 10.83 8.32
N ASN A 158 -3.20 11.56 9.42
CA ASN A 158 -1.92 12.08 9.89
C ASN A 158 -0.96 10.95 10.33
N ARG A 159 -1.48 9.89 10.96
CA ARG A 159 -0.71 8.68 11.28
C ARG A 159 -0.25 7.94 10.02
N ARG A 160 -1.09 7.81 9.00
CA ARG A 160 -0.71 7.26 7.68
C ARG A 160 0.43 8.06 7.06
N ALA A 161 0.34 9.39 7.06
CA ALA A 161 1.38 10.28 6.53
C ALA A 161 2.70 10.16 7.30
N ASN A 162 2.67 9.95 8.63
CA ASN A 162 3.87 9.73 9.44
C ASN A 162 4.48 8.34 9.26
N LEU A 163 3.67 7.28 9.09
CA LEU A 163 4.14 5.94 8.77
C LEU A 163 4.87 5.92 7.41
N LEU A 164 4.31 6.57 6.39
CA LEU A 164 4.95 6.73 5.06
C LEU A 164 6.25 7.55 5.11
N ARG A 165 6.37 8.50 6.05
CA ARG A 165 7.64 9.21 6.31
C ARG A 165 8.67 8.32 7.01
N ASN A 166 8.24 7.46 7.93
CA ASN A 166 9.12 6.52 8.61
C ASN A 166 9.64 5.44 7.65
N GLU A 167 8.77 4.89 6.80
CA GLU A 167 9.11 3.91 5.75
C GLU A 167 10.31 4.38 4.91
N ARG A 168 10.23 5.59 4.35
CA ARG A 168 11.31 6.21 3.56
C ARG A 168 12.60 6.38 4.37
N ALA A 169 12.50 6.69 5.66
CA ALA A 169 13.65 6.81 6.54
C ALA A 169 14.28 5.45 6.90
N GLN A 170 13.50 4.37 7.00
CA GLN A 170 14.04 3.02 7.16
C GLN A 170 14.61 2.47 5.85
N GLN A 171 14.02 2.81 4.70
CA GLN A 171 14.56 2.42 3.39
C GLN A 171 15.93 3.06 3.17
N TYR A 172 16.05 4.40 3.34
CA TYR A 172 17.35 5.07 3.27
C TYR A 172 18.39 4.46 4.24
N ARG A 173 17.99 4.01 5.43
CA ARG A 173 18.88 3.31 6.38
C ARG A 173 19.33 1.94 5.87
N PHE A 174 18.44 1.20 5.22
CA PHE A 174 18.77 -0.08 4.59
C PHE A 174 19.77 0.16 3.44
N ASP A 175 19.42 1.02 2.48
CA ASP A 175 20.25 1.39 1.32
C ASP A 175 21.64 1.93 1.76
N ALA A 176 21.68 2.76 2.81
CA ALA A 176 22.90 3.30 3.38
C ALA A 176 23.79 2.24 4.03
N ASN A 177 23.22 1.27 4.75
CA ASN A 177 23.97 0.17 5.35
C ASN A 177 24.54 -0.78 4.29
N GLU A 178 23.80 -1.06 3.21
CA GLU A 178 24.32 -1.81 2.06
C GLU A 178 25.48 -1.05 1.39
N THR A 179 25.33 0.26 1.18
CA THR A 179 26.38 1.13 0.61
C THR A 179 27.61 1.19 1.50
N GLU A 180 27.46 1.31 2.82
CA GLU A 180 28.55 1.33 3.81
C GLU A 180 29.29 -0.02 3.85
N SER A 181 28.56 -1.13 3.77
CA SER A 181 29.13 -2.49 3.70
C SER A 181 29.95 -2.67 2.41
N TRP A 182 29.38 -2.31 1.27
CA TRP A 182 30.05 -2.40 -0.04
C TRP A 182 31.28 -1.47 -0.12
N MET A 183 31.20 -0.23 0.39
CA MET A 183 32.36 0.66 0.43
C MET A 183 33.48 0.12 1.34
N SER A 184 33.15 -0.51 2.47
CA SER A 184 34.13 -1.15 3.35
C SER A 184 34.84 -2.35 2.66
N GLU A 185 34.09 -3.10 1.85
CA GLU A 185 34.62 -4.17 0.99
C GLU A 185 35.53 -3.60 -0.11
N GLN A 186 35.14 -2.49 -0.77
CA GLN A 186 36.00 -1.85 -1.78
C GLN A 186 37.25 -1.22 -1.17
N GLU A 187 37.18 -0.65 0.04
CA GLU A 187 38.33 -0.14 0.78
C GLU A 187 39.33 -1.28 1.04
N LEU A 188 38.86 -2.45 1.49
CA LEU A 188 39.69 -3.64 1.65
C LEU A 188 40.32 -4.11 0.33
N TYR A 189 39.57 -4.16 -0.78
CA TYR A 189 40.11 -4.46 -2.11
C TYR A 189 41.09 -3.39 -2.64
N MET A 190 41.00 -2.15 -2.16
CA MET A 190 41.92 -1.07 -2.51
C MET A 190 43.18 -1.03 -1.65
N MET A 191 43.13 -1.59 -0.43
CA MET A 191 44.29 -1.85 0.42
C MET A 191 45.12 -3.07 -0.04
N VAL A 192 44.53 -3.98 -0.82
CA VAL A 192 45.27 -5.06 -1.50
C VAL A 192 46.00 -4.49 -2.72
N GLU A 193 47.30 -4.80 -2.83
CA GLU A 193 48.19 -4.19 -3.83
C GLU A 193 47.80 -4.51 -5.30
N ASP A 194 47.10 -5.63 -5.55
CA ASP A 194 46.66 -6.04 -6.89
C ASP A 194 45.28 -5.48 -7.30
N ARG A 195 45.06 -5.39 -8.62
CA ARG A 195 44.40 -4.27 -9.32
C ARG A 195 42.89 -4.14 -9.10
N GLY A 196 42.48 -3.05 -8.45
CA GLY A 196 41.07 -2.61 -8.37
C GLY A 196 40.56 -1.86 -9.62
N LYS A 197 39.25 -1.93 -9.86
CA LYS A 197 38.50 -1.18 -10.89
C LYS A 197 37.28 -0.48 -10.25
N ASP A 198 36.62 0.38 -11.03
CA ASP A 198 35.24 0.84 -10.84
C ASP A 198 34.92 1.93 -9.79
N GLU A 199 35.73 3.01 -9.80
CA GLU A 199 35.38 4.35 -9.27
C GLU A 199 33.94 4.81 -9.64
N THR A 200 33.49 4.43 -10.85
CA THR A 200 32.17 4.77 -11.40
C THR A 200 31.00 4.17 -10.59
N SER A 201 31.16 2.98 -10.03
CA SER A 201 30.11 2.29 -9.28
C SER A 201 29.81 3.03 -7.97
N ALA A 202 30.84 3.42 -7.21
CA ALA A 202 30.71 4.18 -5.97
C ALA A 202 29.95 5.50 -6.18
N ARG A 203 30.25 6.21 -7.27
CA ARG A 203 29.57 7.48 -7.62
C ARG A 203 28.07 7.32 -7.88
N ASN A 204 27.65 6.19 -8.44
CA ASN A 204 26.25 5.96 -8.78
C ASN A 204 25.40 5.67 -7.54
N PHE A 205 25.87 4.82 -6.61
CA PHE A 205 25.13 4.53 -5.37
C PHE A 205 24.92 5.77 -4.49
N ILE A 206 25.96 6.60 -4.33
CA ILE A 206 25.87 7.86 -3.55
C ILE A 206 24.87 8.85 -4.17
N LYS A 207 24.79 8.89 -5.51
CA LYS A 207 23.83 9.74 -6.24
C LYS A 207 22.39 9.28 -6.04
N GLU A 208 22.16 7.99 -5.83
CA GLU A 208 20.84 7.44 -5.56
C GLU A 208 20.43 7.68 -4.11
N ALA A 209 21.29 7.35 -3.14
CA ALA A 209 21.04 7.58 -1.71
C ALA A 209 20.69 9.06 -1.38
N ARG A 210 21.39 10.02 -2.01
CA ARG A 210 21.14 11.45 -1.81
C ARG A 210 19.77 11.95 -2.30
N LYS A 211 19.03 11.20 -3.15
CA LYS A 211 17.68 11.58 -3.60
C LYS A 211 16.63 11.43 -2.48
N SER A 212 16.80 10.47 -1.59
CA SER A 212 15.77 10.08 -0.59
C SER A 212 15.68 11.04 0.61
N GLY A 213 16.69 11.90 0.80
CA GLY A 213 16.84 12.75 1.99
C GLY A 213 16.25 14.16 1.90
N SER A 214 14.92 14.31 1.81
CA SER A 214 14.29 15.62 2.08
C SER A 214 12.97 15.54 2.87
N GLY A 215 12.97 16.13 4.06
CA GLY A 215 11.80 16.23 4.94
C GLY A 215 12.18 16.40 6.42
N ARG A 216 11.53 17.31 7.13
CA ARG A 216 11.67 17.45 8.59
C ARG A 216 10.99 16.25 9.28
N HIS A 217 11.76 15.40 9.92
CA HIS A 217 11.32 14.18 10.60
C HIS A 217 12.16 13.96 11.89
N PRO A 218 11.65 13.35 12.97
CA PRO A 218 12.42 13.16 14.21
C PRO A 218 13.73 12.37 14.06
N LEU A 219 13.87 11.53 13.02
CA LEU A 219 15.12 10.83 12.71
C LEU A 219 16.09 11.62 11.82
N ALA A 220 15.76 12.86 11.41
CA ALA A 220 16.55 13.63 10.44
C ALA A 220 17.97 13.94 10.94
N GLU A 221 18.17 14.14 12.24
CA GLU A 221 19.50 14.32 12.84
C GLU A 221 20.35 13.04 12.72
N GLN A 222 19.76 11.86 12.99
CA GLN A 222 20.43 10.57 12.83
C GLN A 222 20.73 10.25 11.35
N VAL A 223 19.86 10.68 10.43
CA VAL A 223 20.09 10.62 8.98
C VAL A 223 21.24 11.55 8.57
N ALA A 224 21.31 12.79 9.10
CA ALA A 224 22.40 13.72 8.83
C ALA A 224 23.76 13.21 9.35
N VAL A 225 23.79 12.56 10.53
CA VAL A 225 24.98 11.90 11.05
C VAL A 225 25.45 10.78 10.13
N LYS A 226 24.55 9.88 9.69
CA LYS A 226 24.90 8.81 8.74
C LYS A 226 25.33 9.34 7.37
N GLN A 227 24.69 10.38 6.85
CA GLN A 227 25.11 11.06 5.62
C GLN A 227 26.54 11.63 5.77
N SER A 228 26.86 12.26 6.90
CA SER A 228 28.22 12.75 7.17
C SER A 228 29.26 11.63 7.32
N GLN A 229 28.88 10.45 7.80
CA GLN A 229 29.74 9.27 7.83
C GLN A 229 30.01 8.74 6.41
N LEU A 230 28.98 8.56 5.59
CA LEU A 230 29.11 8.15 4.18
C LEU A 230 29.95 9.14 3.36
N ASP A 231 29.73 10.45 3.53
CA ASP A 231 30.48 11.47 2.80
C ASP A 231 31.98 11.45 3.17
N LYS A 232 32.32 11.17 4.43
CA LYS A 232 33.72 10.99 4.88
C LYS A 232 34.37 9.74 4.30
N LEU A 233 33.68 8.59 4.33
CA LEU A 233 34.15 7.34 3.73
C LEU A 233 34.39 7.51 2.23
N TYR A 234 33.47 8.16 1.51
CA TYR A 234 33.65 8.45 0.09
C TYR A 234 34.83 9.39 -0.18
N THR A 235 35.09 10.41 0.65
CA THR A 235 36.31 11.22 0.48
C THR A 235 37.58 10.39 0.69
N GLY A 236 37.65 9.55 1.72
CA GLY A 236 38.79 8.66 1.95
C GLY A 236 39.02 7.68 0.79
N LEU A 237 37.97 7.00 0.32
CA LEU A 237 38.03 6.07 -0.81
C LEU A 237 38.44 6.76 -2.11
N LYS A 238 37.93 7.98 -2.37
CA LYS A 238 38.33 8.80 -3.54
C LYS A 238 39.79 9.20 -3.46
N ASP A 239 40.27 9.65 -2.30
CA ASP A 239 41.64 10.14 -2.14
C ASP A 239 42.63 8.97 -2.23
N LEU A 240 42.28 7.80 -1.67
CA LEU A 240 43.01 6.54 -1.87
C LEU A 240 43.01 6.07 -3.34
N ALA A 241 41.90 6.26 -4.08
CA ALA A 241 41.86 5.97 -5.52
C ALA A 241 42.80 6.89 -6.32
N GLN A 242 42.91 8.17 -5.93
CA GLN A 242 43.83 9.12 -6.55
C GLN A 242 45.29 8.81 -6.22
N GLU A 243 45.61 8.42 -4.98
CA GLU A 243 46.94 7.96 -4.59
C GLU A 243 47.34 6.67 -5.32
N ARG A 244 46.44 5.68 -5.37
CA ARG A 244 46.66 4.42 -6.10
C ARG A 244 46.89 4.67 -7.58
N ARG A 245 46.13 5.60 -8.19
CA ARG A 245 46.32 6.01 -9.58
C ARG A 245 47.68 6.67 -9.79
N ALA A 246 48.08 7.62 -8.94
CA ALA A 246 49.39 8.28 -9.07
C ALA A 246 50.54 7.27 -9.04
N LYS A 247 50.51 6.32 -8.10
CA LYS A 247 51.49 5.22 -8.01
C LYS A 247 51.51 4.30 -9.24
N LEU A 248 50.36 4.06 -9.87
CA LEU A 248 50.27 3.27 -11.11
C LEU A 248 50.75 4.05 -12.34
N ASP A 249 50.43 5.35 -12.42
CA ASP A 249 50.89 6.24 -13.49
C ASP A 249 52.43 6.44 -13.41
N GLU A 250 53.00 6.55 -12.19
CA GLU A 250 54.46 6.51 -11.93
C GLU A 250 55.10 5.16 -12.32
N ALA A 251 54.55 4.03 -11.85
CA ALA A 251 55.09 2.71 -12.20
C ALA A 251 55.07 2.45 -13.72
N LEU A 252 54.07 2.99 -14.43
CA LEU A 252 54.01 2.94 -15.88
C LEU A 252 55.06 3.84 -16.55
N GLN A 253 55.33 5.03 -16.00
CA GLN A 253 56.39 5.93 -16.50
C GLN A 253 57.78 5.28 -16.39
N LEU A 254 58.10 4.66 -15.25
CA LEU A 254 59.33 3.88 -15.08
C LEU A 254 59.41 2.70 -16.06
N PHE A 255 58.33 1.94 -16.25
CA PHE A 255 58.33 0.80 -17.17
C PHE A 255 58.52 1.23 -18.63
N LEU A 256 57.85 2.31 -19.06
CA LEU A 256 58.02 2.85 -20.41
C LEU A 256 59.43 3.39 -20.62
N LEU A 257 59.99 4.14 -19.67
CA LEU A 257 61.37 4.62 -19.77
C LEU A 257 62.37 3.46 -19.80
N ASN A 258 62.25 2.45 -18.92
CA ASN A 258 63.10 1.27 -18.91
C ASN A 258 63.02 0.48 -20.24
N ARG A 259 61.83 0.39 -20.85
CA ARG A 259 61.70 -0.22 -22.19
C ARG A 259 62.42 0.64 -23.24
N ASP A 260 62.16 1.94 -23.28
CA ASP A 260 62.71 2.83 -24.31
C ASP A 260 64.24 2.99 -24.19
N LEU A 261 64.78 2.83 -22.97
CA LEU A 261 66.19 2.59 -22.68
C LEU A 261 66.66 1.27 -23.29
N GLY A 262 66.07 0.12 -22.91
CA GLY A 262 66.50 -1.19 -23.40
C GLY A 262 66.39 -1.38 -24.92
N ASP A 263 65.34 -0.83 -25.54
CA ASP A 263 65.14 -0.77 -27.00
C ASP A 263 66.19 0.13 -27.70
N LEU A 264 66.92 0.96 -26.95
CA LEU A 264 68.00 1.80 -27.43
C LEU A 264 69.39 1.23 -27.08
N GLU A 265 69.57 0.64 -25.89
CA GLU A 265 70.76 -0.12 -25.50
C GLU A 265 70.98 -1.35 -26.41
N GLN A 266 69.93 -2.14 -26.69
CA GLN A 266 70.03 -3.25 -27.65
C GLN A 266 70.30 -2.75 -29.07
N TRP A 267 69.73 -1.61 -29.46
CA TRP A 267 70.03 -1.01 -30.76
C TRP A 267 71.47 -0.49 -30.84
N ILE A 268 72.01 0.03 -29.75
CA ILE A 268 73.43 0.41 -29.63
C ILE A 268 74.28 -0.86 -29.78
N ALA A 269 74.03 -1.93 -29.04
CA ALA A 269 74.75 -3.20 -29.16
C ALA A 269 74.67 -3.82 -30.58
N ASP A 270 73.51 -3.78 -31.22
CA ASP A 270 73.33 -4.21 -32.62
C ASP A 270 74.19 -3.37 -33.60
N ARG A 271 74.41 -2.09 -33.28
CA ARG A 271 75.30 -1.20 -34.04
C ARG A 271 76.77 -1.43 -33.70
N GLU A 272 77.11 -1.70 -32.43
CA GLU A 272 78.46 -2.05 -31.97
C GLU A 272 78.97 -3.31 -32.67
N VAL A 273 78.13 -4.32 -32.91
CA VAL A 273 78.52 -5.54 -33.66
C VAL A 273 78.94 -5.21 -35.10
N VAL A 274 78.26 -4.27 -35.75
CA VAL A 274 78.59 -3.85 -37.13
C VAL A 274 79.80 -2.91 -37.16
N ALA A 275 79.94 -2.04 -36.16
CA ALA A 275 81.12 -1.19 -35.96
C ALA A 275 82.38 -2.02 -35.62
N SER A 276 82.26 -3.00 -34.73
CA SER A 276 83.35 -3.90 -34.31
C SER A 276 83.70 -4.97 -35.35
N SER A 277 82.99 -5.03 -36.49
CA SER A 277 83.33 -5.93 -37.58
C SER A 277 84.76 -5.64 -38.08
N HIS A 278 85.51 -6.68 -38.40
CA HIS A 278 86.87 -6.55 -38.95
C HIS A 278 86.93 -6.85 -40.46
N GLU A 279 85.79 -7.10 -41.11
CA GLU A 279 85.73 -7.44 -42.53
C GLU A 279 86.15 -6.23 -43.39
N LEU A 280 87.09 -6.43 -44.31
CA LEU A 280 87.44 -5.46 -45.37
C LEU A 280 87.02 -5.97 -46.77
N GLY A 281 86.36 -7.12 -46.84
CA GLY A 281 85.55 -7.60 -47.95
C GLY A 281 86.25 -8.09 -49.23
N GLN A 282 85.41 -8.40 -50.23
CA GLN A 282 85.60 -9.16 -51.48
C GLN A 282 84.59 -8.82 -52.64
N ASP A 283 83.21 -8.93 -52.44
CA ASP A 283 82.07 -9.55 -53.29
C ASP A 283 80.73 -8.84 -53.86
N TYR A 284 79.44 -8.77 -53.31
CA TYR A 284 78.11 -8.54 -54.11
C TYR A 284 76.79 -7.59 -53.89
N ASN A 285 76.21 -7.13 -52.72
CA ASN A 285 75.48 -5.78 -52.34
C ASN A 285 75.79 -4.53 -51.22
N HIS A 286 76.59 -4.18 -50.06
CA HIS A 286 77.57 -4.58 -48.83
C HIS A 286 78.99 -5.53 -48.67
N VAL A 287 80.29 -5.68 -49.22
CA VAL A 287 81.50 -5.24 -50.18
C VAL A 287 81.50 -4.91 -51.84
N THR A 288 81.12 -3.86 -52.73
CA THR A 288 80.70 -2.35 -53.01
C THR A 288 79.31 -1.71 -52.72
N LEU A 289 79.28 -0.52 -52.07
CA LEU A 289 78.30 0.01 -51.10
C LEU A 289 78.67 -0.29 -49.61
N LEU A 290 79.80 0.25 -49.08
CA LEU A 290 80.17 0.45 -47.63
C LEU A 290 81.07 1.68 -47.34
N TRP A 291 81.99 2.18 -48.19
CA TRP A 291 82.38 3.62 -48.02
C TRP A 291 81.19 4.53 -48.33
N GLU A 292 80.21 3.95 -48.99
CA GLU A 292 78.83 4.38 -48.97
C GLU A 292 78.09 3.72 -47.76
N ARG A 293 77.66 2.45 -47.77
CA ARG A 293 76.80 1.86 -46.70
C ARG A 293 77.30 1.96 -45.24
N PHE A 294 78.59 1.94 -44.94
CA PHE A 294 79.10 2.12 -43.57
C PHE A 294 79.13 3.58 -43.18
N LYS A 295 79.39 4.46 -44.15
CA LYS A 295 79.36 5.92 -43.95
C LYS A 295 77.92 6.42 -43.86
N GLU A 296 77.02 5.84 -44.64
CA GLU A 296 75.56 5.94 -44.52
C GLU A 296 75.14 5.38 -43.16
N PHE A 297 75.52 4.15 -42.80
CA PHE A 297 75.29 3.58 -41.47
C PHE A 297 75.83 4.44 -40.33
N ALA A 298 77.02 5.03 -40.47
CA ALA A 298 77.64 5.90 -39.46
C ALA A 298 76.84 7.19 -39.32
N HIS A 299 76.54 7.85 -40.43
CA HIS A 299 75.76 9.08 -40.48
C HIS A 299 74.32 8.87 -40.00
N ASP A 300 73.66 7.78 -40.42
CA ASP A 300 72.33 7.36 -39.99
C ASP A 300 72.33 7.00 -38.50
N THR A 301 73.35 6.29 -38.02
CA THR A 301 73.45 5.90 -36.60
C THR A 301 73.73 7.12 -35.74
N GLU A 302 74.63 8.03 -36.11
CA GLU A 302 74.84 9.31 -35.44
C GLU A 302 73.56 10.16 -35.42
N THR A 303 72.88 10.30 -36.57
CA THR A 303 71.68 11.14 -36.72
C THR A 303 70.48 10.57 -35.96
N ILE A 304 70.19 9.27 -36.11
CA ILE A 304 69.07 8.60 -35.45
C ILE A 304 69.37 8.41 -33.95
N GLY A 305 70.59 7.98 -33.63
CA GLY A 305 71.04 7.72 -32.26
C GLY A 305 71.05 8.98 -31.42
N SER A 306 71.65 10.07 -31.89
CA SER A 306 71.66 11.35 -31.15
C SER A 306 70.25 11.86 -30.86
N VAL A 307 69.31 11.73 -31.80
CA VAL A 307 67.90 12.13 -31.59
C VAL A 307 67.20 11.20 -30.60
N ARG A 308 67.43 9.89 -30.66
CA ARG A 308 66.83 8.92 -29.70
C ARG A 308 67.39 9.09 -28.29
N VAL A 309 68.72 9.19 -28.14
CA VAL A 309 69.41 9.40 -26.85
C VAL A 309 68.98 10.73 -26.23
N ALA A 310 68.95 11.83 -27.01
CA ALA A 310 68.42 13.11 -26.54
C ALA A 310 66.95 13.03 -26.12
N GLY A 311 66.11 12.29 -26.86
CA GLY A 311 64.72 12.05 -26.50
C GLY A 311 64.55 11.32 -25.16
N VAL A 312 65.27 10.21 -24.97
CA VAL A 312 65.26 9.44 -23.71
C VAL A 312 65.81 10.26 -22.54
N ASN A 313 66.89 11.03 -22.76
CA ASN A 313 67.44 11.96 -21.77
C ASN A 313 66.42 13.01 -21.32
N VAL A 314 65.67 13.61 -22.25
CA VAL A 314 64.63 14.61 -21.93
C VAL A 314 63.46 13.97 -21.15
N ILE A 315 63.09 12.73 -21.44
CA ILE A 315 62.08 11.99 -20.65
C ILE A 315 62.60 11.76 -19.23
N ALA A 316 63.82 11.24 -19.07
CA ALA A 316 64.45 11.01 -17.77
C ALA A 316 64.54 12.29 -16.92
N ASP A 317 65.03 13.40 -17.49
CA ASP A 317 65.14 14.69 -16.81
C ASP A 317 63.76 15.26 -16.42
N SER A 318 62.75 15.08 -17.27
CA SER A 318 61.37 15.50 -16.99
C SER A 318 60.77 14.73 -15.80
N LEU A 319 60.98 13.42 -15.71
CA LEU A 319 60.51 12.60 -14.58
C LEU A 319 61.22 12.95 -13.27
N ILE A 320 62.53 13.20 -13.31
CA ILE A 320 63.30 13.67 -12.14
C ILE A 320 62.79 15.05 -11.69
N ALA A 321 62.61 16.00 -12.62
CA ALA A 321 62.13 17.34 -12.33
C ALA A 321 60.67 17.37 -11.83
N ALA A 322 59.85 16.39 -12.23
CA ALA A 322 58.49 16.21 -11.71
C ALA A 322 58.44 15.62 -10.28
N GLY A 323 59.57 15.17 -9.72
CA GLY A 323 59.64 14.61 -8.36
C GLY A 323 59.19 13.16 -8.25
N HIS A 324 59.33 12.37 -9.33
CA HIS A 324 58.99 10.94 -9.35
C HIS A 324 59.71 10.16 -8.23
N SER A 325 59.05 9.14 -7.67
CA SER A 325 59.56 8.29 -6.59
C SER A 325 60.91 7.56 -6.79
N GLY A 326 61.45 7.47 -8.01
CA GLY A 326 62.66 6.69 -8.32
C GLY A 326 63.82 7.46 -8.97
N PRO A 327 64.18 8.68 -8.53
CA PRO A 327 65.02 9.59 -9.32
C PRO A 327 66.47 9.10 -9.43
N ALA A 328 66.98 8.39 -8.42
CA ALA A 328 68.33 7.81 -8.43
C ALA A 328 68.46 6.69 -9.48
N THR A 329 67.44 5.84 -9.61
CA THR A 329 67.41 4.76 -10.61
C THR A 329 67.26 5.31 -12.02
N ILE A 330 66.44 6.35 -12.20
CA ILE A 330 66.30 7.06 -13.49
C ILE A 330 67.66 7.67 -13.90
N ALA A 331 68.38 8.31 -12.98
CA ALA A 331 69.71 8.85 -13.25
C ALA A 331 70.73 7.74 -13.57
N GLU A 332 70.77 6.65 -12.80
CA GLU A 332 71.68 5.52 -13.04
C GLU A 332 71.50 4.89 -14.44
N TRP A 333 70.25 4.73 -14.90
CA TRP A 333 69.98 4.26 -16.26
C TRP A 333 70.36 5.28 -17.33
N LYS A 334 70.07 6.57 -17.09
CA LYS A 334 70.41 7.66 -17.98
C LYS A 334 71.92 7.71 -18.22
N ASP A 335 72.72 7.65 -17.16
CA ASP A 335 74.18 7.74 -17.25
C ASP A 335 74.76 6.55 -18.04
N LYS A 336 74.30 5.31 -17.78
CA LYS A 336 74.71 4.11 -18.53
C LYS A 336 74.40 4.17 -20.03
N LEU A 337 73.20 4.65 -20.40
CA LEU A 337 72.84 4.83 -21.81
C LEU A 337 73.79 5.81 -22.50
N ASN A 338 74.14 6.92 -21.83
CA ASN A 338 75.04 7.92 -22.42
C ASN A 338 76.48 7.40 -22.52
N GLU A 339 76.95 6.59 -21.56
CA GLU A 339 78.25 5.90 -21.59
C GLU A 339 78.35 4.98 -22.83
N ALA A 340 77.44 4.02 -22.97
CA ALA A 340 77.39 3.10 -24.13
C ALA A 340 77.20 3.84 -25.47
N TRP A 341 76.51 4.98 -25.48
CA TRP A 341 76.38 5.80 -26.68
C TRP A 341 77.70 6.48 -27.09
N GLN A 342 78.57 6.88 -26.15
CA GLN A 342 79.90 7.39 -26.51
C GLN A 342 80.81 6.26 -27.03
N ASP A 343 80.83 5.11 -26.37
CA ASP A 343 81.64 3.94 -26.77
C ASP A 343 81.32 3.51 -28.21
N LEU A 344 80.04 3.46 -28.59
CA LEU A 344 79.63 3.18 -29.96
C LEU A 344 80.11 4.24 -30.97
N LEU A 345 80.14 5.53 -30.61
CA LEU A 345 80.62 6.57 -31.52
C LEU A 345 82.13 6.43 -31.78
N GLU A 346 82.93 6.11 -30.76
CA GLU A 346 84.37 5.83 -30.94
C GLU A 346 84.62 4.59 -31.83
N LEU A 347 83.81 3.54 -31.66
CA LEU A 347 83.84 2.35 -32.54
C LEU A 347 83.44 2.69 -33.98
N ILE A 348 82.41 3.50 -34.19
CA ILE A 348 81.94 3.92 -35.52
C ILE A 348 82.97 4.80 -36.22
N GLU A 349 83.62 5.75 -35.53
CA GLU A 349 84.70 6.53 -36.13
C GLU A 349 85.85 5.61 -36.57
N THR A 350 86.33 4.77 -35.66
CA THR A 350 87.39 3.79 -35.89
C THR A 350 87.09 2.87 -37.08
N ARG A 351 85.84 2.40 -37.21
CA ARG A 351 85.40 1.54 -38.30
C ARG A 351 85.14 2.28 -39.61
N THR A 352 84.67 3.53 -39.58
CA THR A 352 84.48 4.34 -40.79
C THR A 352 85.81 4.59 -41.47
N GLN A 353 86.87 4.84 -40.69
CA GLN A 353 88.23 4.97 -41.19
C GLN A 353 88.73 3.67 -41.85
N MET A 354 88.40 2.49 -41.29
CA MET A 354 88.73 1.19 -41.90
C MET A 354 87.92 0.87 -43.16
N LEU A 355 86.59 1.01 -43.11
CA LEU A 355 85.69 0.70 -44.22
C LEU A 355 85.67 1.75 -45.33
N ALA A 356 86.32 2.89 -45.15
CA ALA A 356 86.72 3.74 -46.27
C ALA A 356 87.62 3.04 -47.29
N ALA A 357 88.14 1.86 -46.96
CA ALA A 357 88.76 0.94 -47.89
C ALA A 357 87.82 -0.17 -48.48
N SER A 358 86.47 -0.22 -48.26
CA SER A 358 85.54 -1.39 -48.57
C SER A 358 83.97 -1.13 -48.77
N GLN A 359 83.03 -2.16 -49.02
CA GLN A 359 81.95 -2.15 -50.13
C GLN A 359 80.34 -2.94 -50.03
N LYS A 360 79.27 -3.69 -50.80
CA LYS A 360 78.69 -5.23 -51.36
C LYS A 360 77.71 -6.63 -50.66
N GLN A 361 76.39 -6.85 -49.96
CA GLN A 361 75.19 -7.95 -49.57
C GLN A 361 73.49 -7.64 -49.23
N VAL A 362 72.33 -8.51 -48.93
CA VAL A 362 70.65 -8.35 -48.88
C VAL A 362 69.38 -9.12 -47.94
N ALA A 363 67.90 -9.08 -48.06
CA ALA A 363 66.57 -9.59 -47.16
C ALA A 363 64.95 -9.94 -47.73
N MET A 364 63.56 -10.21 -47.28
CA MET A 364 62.34 -10.38 -46.14
C MET A 364 60.68 -10.86 -46.43
N SER A 365 59.55 -11.22 -45.54
CA SER A 365 57.90 -11.64 -45.67
C SER A 365 56.77 -11.94 -44.39
N ASP A 366 55.36 -12.30 -44.10
CA ASP A 366 53.72 -12.43 -44.40
C ASP A 366 52.58 -13.10 -43.24
N GLU A 367 51.15 -13.40 -42.99
CA GLU A 367 49.50 -13.29 -43.22
C GLU A 367 48.23 -14.06 -42.27
N LEU A 368 46.77 -13.87 -42.20
CA LEU A 368 45.38 -14.75 -41.85
C LEU A 368 43.94 -14.51 -40.87
N GLY A 369 42.62 -15.16 -40.91
CA GLY A 369 41.23 -15.12 -39.98
C GLY A 369 39.64 -15.84 -40.11
N ARG A 370 38.48 -15.89 -39.20
CA ARG A 370 36.94 -16.57 -39.27
C ARG A 370 35.55 -16.62 -38.19
N ASP A 371 34.16 -17.01 -38.50
CA ASP A 371 32.71 -17.64 -37.90
C ASP A 371 31.43 -17.16 -36.84
N ALA A 372 30.07 -17.57 -36.40
CA ALA A 372 28.65 -18.43 -36.56
C ALA A 372 27.21 -18.32 -35.54
N GLY A 373 25.87 -18.94 -35.63
CA GLY A 373 24.52 -18.96 -34.64
C GLY A 373 22.89 -19.57 -34.83
N SER A 374 21.76 -19.72 -33.88
CA SER A 374 20.17 -20.23 -33.99
C SER A 374 18.87 -20.31 -32.82
N VAL A 375 17.44 -20.69 -32.92
CA VAL A 375 16.12 -20.75 -31.88
C VAL A 375 14.52 -21.42 -32.07
N SER A 376 13.38 -21.57 -31.13
CA SER A 376 11.79 -22.09 -31.19
C SER A 376 10.59 -21.96 -29.95
N THR A 377 9.20 -22.36 -29.56
CA THR A 377 7.75 -23.14 -29.78
C THR A 377 6.30 -22.96 -28.81
N LEU A 378 4.96 -23.57 -28.89
CA LEU A 378 3.53 -23.50 -28.01
C LEU A 378 2.16 -24.54 -28.16
N GLN A 379 0.78 -24.77 -27.67
CA GLN A 379 -0.59 -24.46 -26.78
C GLN A 379 -1.90 -25.59 -26.65
N ARG A 380 -3.31 -25.78 -26.23
CA ARG A 380 -4.78 -25.32 -25.62
C ARG A 380 -6.10 -26.45 -25.43
N LYS A 381 -7.50 -26.60 -24.97
CA LYS A 381 -8.82 -26.24 -24.03
C LYS A 381 -10.32 -27.12 -24.01
N HIS A 382 -11.50 -27.03 -23.14
CA HIS A 382 -12.92 -27.87 -22.92
C HIS A 382 -14.45 -27.21 -22.47
N GLN A 383 -15.79 -27.62 -22.01
CA GLN A 383 -16.93 -28.74 -21.65
C GLN A 383 -18.54 -28.42 -21.07
N ASN A 384 -19.71 -29.29 -20.98
CA ASN A 384 -21.15 -29.44 -20.14
C ASN A 384 -22.80 -29.22 -20.61
N PHE A 385 -24.14 -29.50 -20.10
CA PHE A 385 -25.19 -30.33 -19.14
C PHE A 385 -26.92 -30.16 -19.11
N ILE A 386 -27.92 -30.88 -18.32
CA ILE A 386 -29.51 -30.82 -17.78
C ILE A 386 -31.00 -31.43 -18.40
N TYR A 387 -32.39 -31.63 -17.97
CA TYR A 387 -33.58 -31.64 -16.85
C TYR A 387 -35.19 -32.27 -17.07
N ALA A 388 -36.39 -32.27 -16.21
CA ALA A 388 -37.88 -32.98 -16.25
C ALA A 388 -39.38 -32.58 -15.47
N GLY A 389 -40.65 -33.30 -15.41
CA GLY A 389 -42.15 -32.97 -14.79
C GLY A 389 -43.56 -33.95 -14.60
N ASP A 390 -44.89 -33.63 -14.10
CA ASP A 390 -46.24 -34.49 -13.67
C ASP A 390 -47.85 -33.94 -13.30
N ARG A 391 -49.10 -34.70 -13.13
CA ARG A 391 -50.58 -34.57 -12.34
C ARG A 391 -52.16 -35.14 -12.74
N ALA A 392 -53.35 -35.27 -11.88
CA ALA A 392 -54.92 -35.73 -12.14
C ALA A 392 -56.28 -35.70 -11.07
N ASN A 393 -57.69 -36.05 -11.30
CA ASN A 393 -59.06 -36.09 -10.37
C ASN A 393 -60.64 -36.69 -10.74
N GLU A 394 -61.83 -36.87 -9.88
CA GLU A 394 -63.40 -37.35 -10.14
C GLU A 394 -64.77 -37.33 -9.07
N ILE A 395 -66.19 -37.59 -9.33
CA ILE A 395 -67.54 -38.10 -8.54
C ILE A 395 -69.16 -37.81 -8.77
N SER A 396 -69.75 -36.86 -9.55
CA SER A 396 -70.92 -35.97 -9.13
C SER A 396 -72.50 -36.22 -9.13
N ASN A 397 -73.18 -37.16 -9.83
CA ASN A 397 -74.57 -36.87 -10.37
C ASN A 397 -75.89 -37.33 -9.66
N ARG A 398 -75.93 -37.85 -8.43
CA ARG A 398 -77.12 -38.57 -7.88
C ARG A 398 -78.02 -37.76 -6.90
N GLU A 399 -77.87 -36.44 -6.85
CA GLU A 399 -78.14 -35.64 -5.65
C GLU A 399 -79.46 -34.82 -5.66
N GLN A 400 -80.04 -34.57 -6.84
CA GLN A 400 -80.82 -33.34 -7.06
C GLN A 400 -82.28 -33.31 -6.56
N GLU A 401 -83.02 -34.42 -6.52
CA GLU A 401 -84.50 -34.36 -6.39
C GLU A 401 -85.00 -34.22 -4.94
N VAL A 402 -84.36 -34.90 -3.98
CA VAL A 402 -84.75 -34.88 -2.55
C VAL A 402 -84.70 -33.46 -1.96
N VAL A 403 -83.88 -32.58 -2.55
CA VAL A 403 -83.67 -31.18 -2.20
C VAL A 403 -84.98 -30.36 -2.21
N SER A 404 -85.91 -30.65 -3.12
CA SER A 404 -87.04 -29.77 -3.40
C SER A 404 -88.11 -29.76 -2.31
N ALA A 405 -88.64 -30.93 -1.94
CA ALA A 405 -89.72 -31.03 -0.95
C ALA A 405 -89.27 -30.65 0.48
N TRP A 406 -87.98 -30.82 0.77
CA TRP A 406 -87.35 -30.39 2.02
C TRP A 406 -87.46 -28.86 2.23
N ALA A 407 -87.26 -28.07 1.17
CA ALA A 407 -87.17 -26.61 1.24
C ALA A 407 -88.44 -25.92 1.78
N SER A 408 -89.63 -26.36 1.38
CA SER A 408 -90.89 -25.70 1.80
C SER A 408 -91.22 -25.89 3.28
N LEU A 409 -90.86 -27.05 3.87
CA LEU A 409 -90.99 -27.27 5.31
C LEU A 409 -89.91 -26.51 6.08
N GLN A 410 -88.70 -26.43 5.49
CA GLN A 410 -87.61 -25.59 5.98
C GLN A 410 -88.08 -24.15 6.18
N MET A 411 -88.69 -23.52 5.15
CA MET A 411 -89.13 -22.11 5.17
C MET A 411 -90.00 -21.72 6.38
N VAL A 412 -91.00 -22.52 6.76
CA VAL A 412 -91.90 -22.17 7.88
C VAL A 412 -91.21 -22.38 9.23
N CYS A 413 -90.40 -23.43 9.34
CA CYS A 413 -89.53 -23.62 10.50
C CYS A 413 -88.51 -22.47 10.60
N GLU A 414 -88.03 -21.97 9.48
CA GLU A 414 -87.09 -20.86 9.37
C GLU A 414 -87.71 -19.51 9.72
N GLN A 415 -88.97 -19.26 9.37
CA GLN A 415 -89.66 -18.03 9.79
C GLN A 415 -89.88 -17.98 11.32
N ARG A 416 -90.16 -19.12 11.97
CA ARG A 416 -90.22 -19.20 13.44
C ARG A 416 -88.84 -19.18 14.09
N ARG A 417 -87.84 -19.81 13.46
CA ARG A 417 -86.42 -19.76 13.87
C ARG A 417 -85.89 -18.32 13.84
N GLY A 418 -86.24 -17.55 12.81
CA GLY A 418 -85.95 -16.13 12.67
C GLY A 418 -86.44 -15.33 13.88
N LYS A 419 -87.76 -15.28 14.12
CA LYS A 419 -88.33 -14.50 15.25
C LYS A 419 -87.77 -14.85 16.63
N LEU A 420 -87.34 -16.09 16.84
CA LEU A 420 -86.66 -16.51 18.06
C LEU A 420 -85.18 -16.08 18.10
N ALA A 421 -84.47 -16.13 16.96
CA ALA A 421 -83.12 -15.59 16.82
C ALA A 421 -83.10 -14.06 16.98
N ASP A 422 -84.04 -13.33 16.35
CA ASP A 422 -84.19 -11.88 16.48
C ASP A 422 -84.33 -11.44 17.95
N THR A 423 -85.07 -12.24 18.74
CA THR A 423 -85.26 -12.03 20.18
C THR A 423 -84.00 -12.36 21.00
N ASP A 424 -83.33 -13.46 20.68
CA ASP A 424 -82.06 -13.87 21.32
C ASP A 424 -80.93 -12.86 21.04
N ASP A 425 -80.86 -12.33 19.81
CA ASP A 425 -79.89 -11.30 19.42
C ASP A 425 -80.15 -9.95 20.12
N LEU A 426 -81.41 -9.59 20.39
CA LEU A 426 -81.75 -8.45 21.24
C LEU A 426 -81.25 -8.63 22.69
N PHE A 427 -81.36 -9.85 23.25
CA PHE A 427 -80.81 -10.17 24.57
C PHE A 427 -79.27 -10.19 24.59
N LYS A 428 -78.62 -10.65 23.51
CA LYS A 428 -77.15 -10.56 23.34
C LYS A 428 -76.70 -9.10 23.29
N PHE A 429 -77.37 -8.27 22.50
CA PHE A 429 -77.09 -6.83 22.36
C PHE A 429 -77.09 -6.12 23.73
N PHE A 430 -78.17 -6.25 24.51
CA PHE A 430 -78.24 -5.58 25.83
C PHE A 430 -77.22 -6.12 26.84
N ASN A 431 -76.89 -7.42 26.81
CA ASN A 431 -75.83 -7.96 27.66
C ASN A 431 -74.43 -7.49 27.23
N LEU A 432 -74.18 -7.35 25.93
CA LEU A 432 -72.92 -6.83 25.40
C LEU A 432 -72.72 -5.36 25.78
N VAL A 433 -73.76 -4.52 25.63
CA VAL A 433 -73.81 -3.13 26.12
C VAL A 433 -73.48 -3.04 27.62
N ARG A 434 -74.14 -3.85 28.46
CA ARG A 434 -73.90 -3.86 29.92
C ARG A 434 -72.45 -4.24 30.25
N THR A 435 -71.92 -5.26 29.57
CA THR A 435 -70.56 -5.77 29.79
C THR A 435 -69.49 -4.77 29.33
N LEU A 436 -69.74 -4.05 28.23
CA LEU A 436 -68.85 -2.99 27.74
C LEU A 436 -68.81 -1.80 28.72
N MET A 437 -69.95 -1.32 29.19
CA MET A 437 -70.01 -0.21 30.15
C MET A 437 -69.30 -0.55 31.47
N GLN A 438 -69.56 -1.72 32.05
CA GLN A 438 -68.90 -2.18 33.28
C GLN A 438 -67.37 -2.33 33.12
N TRP A 439 -66.89 -2.69 31.93
CA TRP A 439 -65.45 -2.71 31.63
C TRP A 439 -64.85 -1.30 31.57
N MET A 440 -65.53 -0.36 30.91
CA MET A 440 -65.10 1.05 30.83
C MET A 440 -64.98 1.69 32.22
N ASP A 441 -65.96 1.44 33.11
CA ASP A 441 -65.93 1.89 34.51
C ASP A 441 -64.72 1.35 35.31
N ASN A 442 -64.18 0.20 34.91
CA ASN A 442 -63.00 -0.38 35.57
C ASN A 442 -61.69 0.18 35.01
N VAL A 443 -61.59 0.39 33.68
CA VAL A 443 -60.40 0.98 33.04
C VAL A 443 -60.16 2.41 33.51
N VAL A 444 -61.20 3.26 33.57
CA VAL A 444 -61.09 4.65 34.03
C VAL A 444 -60.59 4.75 35.49
N ARG A 445 -60.90 3.76 36.33
CA ARG A 445 -60.41 3.69 37.72
C ARG A 445 -58.95 3.22 37.83
N GLN A 446 -58.37 2.63 36.79
CA GLN A 446 -56.99 2.11 36.80
C GLN A 446 -55.96 3.09 36.20
N GLU A 447 -56.31 3.91 35.20
CA GLU A 447 -55.34 4.84 34.59
C GLU A 447 -54.84 5.94 35.57
N ASN A 448 -55.64 6.31 36.57
CA ASN A 448 -55.32 7.36 37.54
C ASN A 448 -54.17 7.03 38.53
N THR A 449 -53.47 5.90 38.37
CA THR A 449 -52.47 5.40 39.34
C THR A 449 -51.11 5.01 38.71
N SER A 450 -50.60 5.76 37.73
CA SER A 450 -49.47 5.33 36.88
C SER A 450 -48.28 6.30 36.83
N GLU A 451 -47.06 5.78 37.05
CA GLU A 451 -45.80 6.53 37.14
C GLU A 451 -45.10 6.78 35.77
N LYS A 452 -43.97 7.51 35.79
CA LYS A 452 -43.13 7.81 34.61
C LYS A 452 -41.93 6.84 34.49
N PRO A 453 -41.63 6.27 33.31
CA PRO A 453 -40.46 5.40 33.10
C PRO A 453 -39.14 6.20 33.03
N PRO A 454 -37.98 5.62 33.43
CA PRO A 454 -36.69 6.33 33.42
C PRO A 454 -35.93 6.25 32.09
N ASP A 455 -35.83 5.06 31.47
CA ASP A 455 -34.85 4.71 30.43
C ASP A 455 -35.49 4.06 29.17
N VAL A 456 -34.69 3.70 28.16
CA VAL A 456 -35.18 3.01 26.94
C VAL A 456 -35.84 1.70 27.31
N GLY A 457 -35.20 0.88 28.14
CA GLY A 457 -35.74 -0.40 28.61
C GLY A 457 -37.06 -0.19 29.35
N GLY A 458 -37.16 0.79 30.24
CA GLY A 458 -38.40 1.14 30.92
C GLY A 458 -39.53 1.63 30.01
N VAL A 459 -39.23 2.25 28.86
CA VAL A 459 -40.25 2.62 27.85
C VAL A 459 -40.61 1.41 26.98
N GLU A 460 -39.65 0.58 26.58
CA GLU A 460 -39.91 -0.65 25.83
C GLU A 460 -40.66 -1.69 26.65
N LEU A 461 -40.36 -1.83 27.95
CA LEU A 461 -41.16 -2.63 28.89
C LEU A 461 -42.63 -2.18 28.88
N LEU A 462 -42.89 -0.87 28.78
CA LEU A 462 -44.24 -0.36 28.72
C LEU A 462 -44.90 -0.57 27.34
N MET A 463 -44.16 -0.67 26.23
CA MET A 463 -44.74 -0.69 24.86
C MET A 463 -44.66 -2.03 24.13
N SER A 464 -43.81 -2.96 24.58
CA SER A 464 -43.55 -4.22 23.86
C SER A 464 -44.56 -5.33 24.15
N ASN A 465 -45.32 -5.22 25.26
CA ASN A 465 -46.48 -6.03 25.59
C ASN A 465 -47.54 -5.15 26.25
#